data_AF-U3TYG7-F1
#
_entry.id   AF-U3TYG7-F1
#
_cell.length_a   1.000
_cell.length_b   1.000
_cell.length_c   1.000
_cell.angle_alpha   90.00
_cell.angle_beta   90.00
_cell.angle_gamma   90.00
#
_symmetry.space_group_name_H-M   'P 1'
#
loop_
_entity.id
_entity.type
_entity.pdbx_description
1 polymer ?
#
loop_
_entity_poly.entity_id
_entity_poly.type
_entity_poly.pdbx_seq_one_letter_code
_entity_poly.pdbx_strand_id
1 'polypeptide(L)'
;MALTLPIYTQRLVLRKLVLADLPRLSRYRNLPDVARYQSWEGFTRQDAEKLYAQQDSLPFNSDNTWFQLAVARQEDDRLIGDIGIHFF
;
A
#
# COMPACT_ATOMS: atom_id res chain seq x y z
N MET A 1 7.18 22.58 3.83
CA MET A 1 7.12 21.57 4.92
C MET A 1 7.07 20.21 4.25
N ALA A 2 7.97 19.29 4.62
CA ALA A 2 7.91 17.92 4.10
C ALA A 2 6.64 17.25 4.63
N LEU A 3 5.89 16.58 3.75
CA LEU A 3 4.70 15.83 4.13
C LEU A 3 5.16 14.57 4.89
N THR A 4 4.65 14.37 6.10
CA THR A 4 4.95 13.18 6.91
C THR A 4 3.73 12.27 6.98
N LEU A 5 3.97 10.96 6.89
CA LEU A 5 2.93 9.96 7.14
C LEU A 5 2.75 9.75 8.65
N PRO A 6 1.52 9.48 9.12
CA PRO A 6 0.30 9.29 8.33
C PRO A 6 -0.43 10.60 7.97
N ILE A 7 -1.16 10.58 6.85
CA ILE A 7 -2.06 11.67 6.43
C ILE A 7 -3.50 11.27 6.75
N TYR A 8 -4.23 12.16 7.43
CA TYR A 8 -5.63 11.94 7.77
C TYR A 8 -6.55 12.74 6.86
N THR A 9 -7.64 12.12 6.43
CA THR A 9 -8.79 12.76 5.79
C THR A 9 -10.01 12.57 6.67
N GLN A 10 -11.21 12.93 6.19
CA GLN A 10 -12.45 12.67 6.94
C GLN A 10 -12.79 11.19 7.10
N ARG A 11 -12.32 10.32 6.18
CA ARG A 11 -12.72 8.90 6.12
C ARG A 11 -11.55 7.93 6.08
N LEU A 12 -10.36 8.42 5.78
CA LEU A 12 -9.19 7.62 5.44
C LEU A 12 -7.98 8.05 6.25
N VAL A 13 -7.12 7.09 6.55
CA VAL A 13 -5.73 7.30 6.92
C VAL A 13 -4.84 6.75 5.81
N LEU A 14 -3.92 7.59 5.32
CA LEU A 14 -2.87 7.19 4.39
C LEU A 14 -1.59 6.97 5.18
N ARG A 15 -1.06 5.75 5.18
CA ARG A 15 0.06 5.37 6.05
C ARG A 15 0.99 4.36 5.37
N LYS A 16 2.11 4.05 6.02
CA LYS A 16 2.94 2.90 5.66
C LYS A 16 2.10 1.61 5.73
N LEU A 17 2.46 0.62 4.89
CA LEU A 17 1.98 -0.74 5.06
C LEU A 17 2.43 -1.29 6.41
N VAL A 18 1.58 -2.11 7.03
CA VAL A 18 1.91 -2.89 8.23
C VAL A 18 1.70 -4.38 7.97
N LEU A 19 2.31 -5.27 8.74
CA LEU A 19 2.17 -6.72 8.53
C LEU A 19 0.70 -7.22 8.52
N ALA A 20 -0.19 -6.57 9.28
CA ALA A 20 -1.61 -6.92 9.33
C ALA A 20 -2.37 -6.64 8.02
N ASP A 21 -1.79 -5.82 7.13
CA ASP A 21 -2.37 -5.46 5.83
C ASP A 21 -2.25 -6.58 4.81
N LEU A 22 -1.18 -7.38 4.88
CA LEU A 22 -0.76 -8.28 3.80
C LEU A 22 -1.84 -9.28 3.36
N PRO A 23 -2.61 -9.91 4.28
CA PRO A 23 -3.71 -10.78 3.87
C PRO A 23 -4.81 -10.05 3.09
N ARG A 24 -5.09 -8.78 3.41
CA ARG A 24 -6.09 -7.97 2.68
C ARG A 24 -5.54 -7.48 1.36
N LEU A 25 -4.29 -7.02 1.36
CA LEU A 25 -3.57 -6.56 0.18
C LEU A 25 -3.55 -7.64 -0.91
N SER A 26 -3.15 -8.86 -0.54
CA SER A 26 -3.17 -9.98 -1.50
C SER A 26 -4.58 -10.32 -1.94
N ARG A 27 -5.55 -10.36 -1.02
CA ARG A 27 -6.93 -10.68 -1.37
C ARG A 27 -7.53 -9.70 -2.38
N TYR A 28 -7.45 -8.39 -2.16
CA TYR A 28 -8.11 -7.46 -3.08
C TYR A 28 -7.34 -7.26 -4.40
N ARG A 29 -6.01 -7.40 -4.42
CA ARG A 29 -5.22 -7.31 -5.66
C ARG A 29 -5.43 -8.48 -6.61
N ASN A 30 -6.03 -9.58 -6.15
CA ASN A 30 -6.49 -10.69 -6.99
C ASN A 30 -7.98 -10.60 -7.36
N LEU A 31 -8.72 -9.58 -6.91
CA LEU A 31 -10.10 -9.41 -7.38
C LEU A 31 -10.06 -9.10 -8.88
N PRO A 32 -10.87 -9.78 -9.72
CA PRO A 32 -10.84 -9.58 -11.18
C PRO A 32 -10.95 -8.10 -11.60
N ASP A 33 -11.84 -7.35 -10.96
CA ASP A 33 -12.07 -5.93 -11.27
C ASP A 33 -10.87 -5.04 -10.90
N VAL A 34 -10.09 -5.43 -9.89
CA VAL A 34 -8.87 -4.72 -9.47
C VAL A 34 -7.67 -5.13 -10.33
N ALA A 35 -7.54 -6.42 -10.63
CA ALA A 35 -6.41 -7.01 -11.34
C ALA A 35 -6.44 -6.75 -12.85
N ARG A 36 -7.62 -6.49 -13.44
CA ARG A 36 -7.85 -6.38 -14.89
C ARG A 36 -6.83 -5.51 -15.65
N TYR A 37 -6.34 -4.45 -15.01
CA TYR A 37 -5.43 -3.48 -15.62
C TYR A 37 -4.05 -3.46 -14.96
N GLN A 38 -3.77 -4.42 -14.09
CA GLN A 38 -2.48 -4.53 -13.43
C GLN A 38 -1.49 -5.31 -14.29
N SER A 39 -0.20 -5.07 -14.08
CA SER A 39 0.88 -5.72 -14.82
C SER A 39 1.19 -7.15 -14.38
N TRP A 40 0.41 -7.70 -13.44
CA TRP A 40 0.60 -9.04 -12.87
C TRP A 40 -0.63 -9.90 -13.07
N GLU A 41 -0.41 -11.21 -13.28
CA GLU A 41 -1.49 -12.20 -13.46
C GLU A 41 -2.09 -12.68 -12.12
N GLY A 42 -1.35 -12.51 -11.02
CA GLY A 42 -1.77 -12.85 -9.67
C GLY A 42 -0.85 -12.20 -8.62
N PHE A 43 -1.33 -12.14 -7.38
CA PHE A 43 -0.60 -11.48 -6.28
C PHE A 43 -0.66 -12.34 -5.01
N THR A 44 0.33 -13.22 -4.84
CA THR A 44 0.31 -14.19 -3.73
C THR A 44 0.58 -13.52 -2.37
N ARG A 45 0.38 -14.27 -1.28
CA ARG A 45 0.81 -13.82 0.05
C ARG A 45 2.32 -13.57 0.10
N GLN A 46 3.10 -14.40 -0.58
CA GLN A 46 4.55 -14.25 -0.65
C GLN A 46 4.95 -12.95 -1.39
N ASP A 47 4.19 -12.55 -2.42
CA ASP A 47 4.41 -11.28 -3.11
C ASP A 47 4.09 -10.08 -2.22
N ALA A 48 3.03 -10.18 -1.40
CA ALA A 48 2.72 -9.18 -0.38
C ALA A 48 3.84 -9.05 0.67
N GLU A 49 4.40 -10.18 1.13
CA GLU A 49 5.51 -10.20 2.09
C GLU A 49 6.80 -9.61 1.50
N LYS A 50 7.12 -9.93 0.23
CA LYS A 50 8.24 -9.32 -0.49
C LYS A 50 8.07 -7.82 -0.66
N LEU A 51 6.89 -7.37 -1.06
CA LEU A 51 6.57 -5.95 -1.19
C LEU A 51 6.71 -5.26 0.17
N TYR A 52 6.14 -5.82 1.23
CA TYR A 52 6.27 -5.27 2.58
C TYR A 52 7.73 -5.11 3.01
N ALA A 53 8.56 -6.14 2.82
CA ALA A 53 9.97 -6.09 3.21
C ALA A 53 10.75 -4.97 2.48
N GLN A 54 10.39 -4.68 1.22
CA GLN A 54 10.95 -3.54 0.47
C GLN A 54 10.48 -2.18 1.00
N GLN A 55 9.25 -2.11 1.49
CA GLN A 55 8.59 -0.85 1.88
C GLN A 55 8.81 -0.47 3.35
N ASP A 56 9.01 -1.45 4.24
CA ASP A 56 9.16 -1.24 5.68
C ASP A 56 10.37 -0.34 6.00
N SER A 57 11.51 -0.66 5.39
CA SER A 57 12.77 0.07 5.54
C SER A 57 12.85 1.37 4.72
N LEU A 58 11.96 1.56 3.74
CA LEU A 58 12.00 2.69 2.82
C LEU A 58 11.43 3.96 3.47
N PRO A 59 12.19 5.07 3.59
CA PRO A 59 11.63 6.35 4.00
C PRO A 59 10.65 6.88 2.94
N PHE A 60 9.59 7.54 3.39
CA PHE A 60 8.65 8.20 2.48
C PHE A 60 9.35 9.33 1.71
N ASN A 61 8.98 9.51 0.43
CA ASN A 61 9.59 10.53 -0.45
C ASN A 61 11.11 10.35 -0.60
N SER A 62 11.57 9.10 -0.80
CA SER A 62 12.96 8.80 -1.15
C SER A 62 13.13 8.88 -2.66
N ASP A 63 14.16 9.59 -3.12
CA ASP A 63 14.39 9.84 -4.55
C ASP A 63 14.52 8.55 -5.37
N ASN A 64 13.91 8.55 -6.56
CA ASN A 64 13.92 7.45 -7.52
C ASN A 64 13.45 6.11 -6.92
N THR A 65 12.43 6.15 -6.07
CA THR A 65 11.85 4.95 -5.45
C THR A 65 10.35 4.82 -5.69
N TRP A 66 9.90 3.56 -5.74
CA TRP A 66 8.49 3.22 -5.65
C TRP A 66 8.10 3.03 -4.19
N PHE A 67 7.10 3.80 -3.77
CA PHE A 67 6.51 3.71 -2.44
C PHE A 67 5.07 3.22 -2.52
N GLN A 68 4.75 2.21 -1.71
CA GLN A 68 3.43 1.63 -1.61
C GLN A 68 2.70 2.22 -0.41
N LEU A 69 1.81 3.17 -0.68
CA LEU A 69 1.02 3.84 0.34
C LEU A 69 -0.25 3.05 0.64
N ALA A 70 -0.47 2.69 1.90
CA ALA A 70 -1.70 2.03 2.33
C ALA A 70 -2.84 3.05 2.46
N VAL A 71 -4.01 2.70 1.93
CA VAL A 71 -5.25 3.45 2.10
C VAL A 71 -6.14 2.66 3.06
N ALA A 72 -6.23 3.11 4.30
CA ALA A 72 -7.03 2.47 5.34
C ALA A 72 -8.20 3.36 5.78
N ARG A 73 -9.28 2.74 6.25
CA ARG A 73 -10.41 3.48 6.85
C ARG A 73 -9.98 4.10 8.16
N GLN A 74 -10.37 5.34 8.40
CA GLN A 74 -10.03 6.03 9.65
C GLN A 74 -10.72 5.43 10.88
N GLU A 75 -11.91 4.85 10.71
CA GLU A 75 -12.71 4.33 11.82
C GLU A 75 -12.10 3.09 12.51
N ASP A 76 -11.42 2.23 11.75
CA ASP A 76 -10.95 0.92 12.23
C ASP A 76 -9.59 0.49 11.67
N ASP A 77 -8.89 1.41 11.01
CA ASP A 77 -7.59 1.18 10.34
C ASP A 77 -7.57 0.01 9.35
N ARG A 78 -8.75 -0.43 8.88
CA ARG A 78 -8.84 -1.52 7.92
C ARG A 78 -8.35 -1.05 6.56
N LEU A 79 -7.34 -1.75 6.03
CA LEU A 79 -6.89 -1.57 4.65
C LEU A 79 -8.04 -1.82 3.66
N ILE A 80 -8.28 -0.84 2.80
CA ILE A 80 -9.29 -0.88 1.74
C ILE A 80 -8.73 -0.59 0.35
N GLY A 81 -7.45 -0.23 0.24
CA GLY A 81 -6.76 -0.05 -1.02
C GLY A 81 -5.31 0.38 -0.81
N ASP A 82 -4.62 0.63 -1.91
CA ASP A 82 -3.23 1.10 -1.90
C ASP A 82 -2.96 1.99 -3.11
N ILE A 83 -1.91 2.82 -3.01
CA ILE A 83 -1.44 3.70 -4.08
C ILE A 83 0.06 3.47 -4.27
N GLY A 84 0.47 3.13 -5.49
CA GLY A 84 1.88 3.14 -5.89
C GLY A 84 2.29 4.55 -6.28
N ILE A 85 3.30 5.10 -5.61
CA ILE A 85 3.85 6.45 -5.88
C ILE A 85 5.29 6.28 -6.30
N HIS A 86 5.66 6.86 -7.44
CA HIS A 86 7.06 7.00 -7.83
C HIS A 86 7.55 8.41 -7.49
N PHE A 87 8.65 8.51 -6.75
CA PHE A 87 9.33 9.77 -6.45
C PHE A 87 10.49 9.97 -7.43
N PHE A 88 10.62 11.17 -7.99
CA PHE A 88 11.64 11.56 -8.97
C PHE A 88 12.61 12.56 -8.39
#